data_AF-A0A916U911-F1
#
_entry.id   AF-A0A916U911-F1
#
_cell.length_a   1.000
_cell.length_b   1.000
_cell.length_c   1.000
_cell.angle_alpha   90.00
_cell.angle_beta   90.00
_cell.angle_gamma   90.00
#
_symmetry.space_group_name_H-M   'P 1'
#
loop_
_entity.id
_entity.type
_entity.pdbx_description
1 polymer ?
#
loop_
_entity_poly.entity_id
_entity_poly.type
_entity_poly.pdbx_seq_one_letter_code
_entity_poly.pdbx_strand_id
1 'polypeptide(L)'
;MTEQATTGTRPRWSAAEAARRCGVGRATIQRALDGGRLPGAVKTEDGWQIPLEDLLAAGFKPDRPSPPEDQTTKSEANKPSESSDTTEVSKLTARVQELETELLVTKTRAESEAARRTAAEVLAQERLERVSDLRSALRMLEAAKPQTPTDTPPAQPQQQGQPTTVYISAARHRRRERRRSFREWWEDRKAPIDIPNGESTSQPTSTANTTVIEENEVIDNR
;
A
#
# COMPACT_ATOMS: atom_id res chain seq x y z
N MET A 1 -20.95 29.52 -28.62
CA MET A 1 -21.06 28.18 -28.00
C MET A 1 -22.09 27.42 -28.81
N THR A 2 -21.64 26.57 -29.74
CA THR A 2 -22.55 25.75 -30.56
C THR A 2 -22.42 24.30 -30.11
N GLU A 3 -23.40 23.91 -29.32
CA GLU A 3 -23.75 22.53 -29.03
C GLU A 3 -24.23 21.86 -30.33
N GLN A 4 -23.69 20.70 -30.69
CA GLN A 4 -24.33 19.81 -31.65
C GLN A 4 -24.58 18.46 -30.99
N ALA A 5 -25.84 18.26 -30.61
CA ALA A 5 -26.41 16.95 -30.33
C ALA A 5 -26.60 16.19 -31.64
N THR A 6 -26.12 14.95 -31.74
CA THR A 6 -26.67 13.95 -32.66
C THR A 6 -26.73 12.59 -31.98
N THR A 7 -27.93 12.24 -31.53
CA THR A 7 -28.34 10.90 -31.12
C THR A 7 -28.51 10.03 -32.37
N GLY A 8 -27.78 8.91 -32.44
CA GLY A 8 -28.04 7.78 -33.36
C GLY A 8 -27.21 7.68 -34.65
N THR A 9 -26.49 8.74 -35.05
CA THR A 9 -25.66 8.72 -36.27
C THR A 9 -24.19 8.55 -35.90
N ARG A 10 -23.55 7.49 -36.43
CA ARG A 10 -22.10 7.27 -36.20
C ARG A 10 -21.31 8.51 -36.66
N PRO A 11 -20.35 8.99 -35.87
CA PRO A 11 -19.62 10.22 -36.18
C PRO A 11 -18.88 10.09 -37.51
N ARG A 12 -18.95 11.15 -38.32
CA ARG A 12 -18.18 11.30 -39.56
C ARG A 12 -17.25 12.49 -39.41
N TRP A 13 -16.03 12.35 -39.91
CA TRP A 13 -14.98 13.36 -39.77
C TRP A 13 -14.46 13.78 -41.12
N SER A 14 -14.02 15.05 -41.20
CA SER A 14 -13.25 15.51 -42.34
C SER A 14 -11.89 14.81 -42.41
N ALA A 15 -11.26 14.73 -43.59
CA ALA A 15 -9.91 14.15 -43.71
C ALA A 15 -8.87 14.83 -42.79
N ALA A 16 -8.99 16.14 -42.56
CA ALA A 16 -8.11 16.88 -41.65
C ALA A 16 -8.39 16.56 -40.18
N GLU A 17 -9.66 16.37 -39.82
CA GLU A 17 -10.05 15.99 -38.46
C GLU A 17 -9.68 14.55 -38.14
N ALA A 18 -9.89 13.62 -39.08
CA ALA A 18 -9.47 12.23 -38.96
C ALA A 18 -7.94 12.13 -38.74
N ALA A 19 -7.15 12.90 -39.49
CA ALA A 19 -5.71 12.98 -39.34
C ALA A 19 -5.31 13.41 -37.91
N ARG A 20 -5.91 14.50 -37.41
CA ARG A 20 -5.66 14.99 -36.06
C ARG A 20 -6.03 13.96 -34.99
N ARG A 21 -7.23 13.37 -35.07
CA ARG A 21 -7.70 12.42 -34.05
C ARG A 21 -6.92 11.11 -34.03
N CYS A 22 -6.44 10.67 -35.18
CA CYS A 22 -5.66 9.44 -35.30
C CYS A 22 -4.15 9.67 -35.05
N GLY A 23 -3.71 10.91 -34.87
CA GLY A 23 -2.28 11.25 -34.71
C GLY A 23 -1.44 10.93 -35.96
N VAL A 24 -2.00 11.12 -37.16
CA VAL A 24 -1.30 10.87 -38.43
C VAL A 24 -1.33 12.10 -39.33
N GLY A 25 -0.37 12.23 -40.25
CA GLY A 25 -0.38 13.31 -41.24
C GLY A 25 -1.55 13.22 -42.23
N ARG A 26 -2.06 14.37 -42.71
CA ARG A 26 -3.14 14.45 -43.71
C ARG A 26 -2.85 13.66 -44.99
N ALA A 27 -1.59 13.60 -45.41
CA ALA A 27 -1.17 12.83 -46.60
C ALA A 27 -1.39 11.32 -46.43
N THR A 28 -1.29 10.79 -45.20
CA THR A 28 -1.54 9.38 -44.89
C THR A 28 -3.01 9.03 -45.05
N ILE A 29 -3.90 9.89 -44.55
CA ILE A 29 -5.35 9.75 -44.76
C ILE A 29 -5.69 9.85 -46.26
N GLN A 30 -5.08 10.79 -46.98
CA GLN A 30 -5.29 10.94 -48.42
C GLN A 30 -4.83 9.69 -49.19
N ARG A 31 -3.66 9.14 -48.88
CA ARG A 31 -3.17 7.89 -49.49
C ARG A 31 -4.10 6.71 -49.19
N ALA A 32 -4.72 6.66 -48.01
CA ALA A 32 -5.69 5.63 -47.66
C ALA A 32 -7.00 5.78 -48.46
N LEU A 33 -7.44 7.01 -48.73
CA LEU A 33 -8.57 7.29 -49.63
C LEU A 33 -8.26 6.88 -51.07
N ASP A 34 -7.11 7.31 -51.60
CA ASP A 34 -6.70 7.02 -52.97
C ASP A 34 -6.46 5.50 -53.18
N GLY A 35 -6.00 4.81 -52.14
CA GLY A 35 -5.82 3.35 -52.11
C GLY A 35 -7.09 2.56 -51.81
N GLY A 36 -8.25 3.20 -51.67
CA GLY A 36 -9.53 2.53 -51.45
C GLY A 36 -9.67 1.83 -50.09
N ARG A 37 -8.83 2.15 -49.10
CA ARG A 37 -8.87 1.56 -47.76
C ARG A 37 -10.02 2.07 -46.90
N LEU A 38 -10.71 3.12 -47.33
CA LEU A 38 -11.83 3.77 -46.63
C LEU A 38 -13.06 3.77 -47.55
N PRO A 39 -13.75 2.63 -47.71
CA PRO A 39 -14.77 2.43 -48.75
C PRO A 39 -16.06 3.24 -48.53
N GLY A 40 -16.40 3.60 -47.30
CA GLY A 40 -17.55 4.44 -46.92
C GLY A 40 -17.24 5.93 -46.84
N ALA A 41 -16.05 6.36 -47.26
CA ALA A 41 -15.70 7.77 -47.39
C ALA A 41 -16.39 8.40 -48.60
N VAL A 42 -17.07 9.53 -48.38
CA VAL A 42 -17.83 10.25 -49.42
C VAL A 42 -17.25 11.64 -49.61
N LYS A 43 -17.03 12.05 -50.86
CA LYS A 43 -16.61 13.41 -51.19
C LYS A 43 -17.83 14.33 -51.23
N THR A 44 -17.87 15.29 -50.31
CA THR A 44 -18.90 16.34 -50.21
C THR A 44 -18.32 17.68 -50.69
N GLU A 45 -19.14 18.72 -50.79
CA GLU A 45 -18.71 20.10 -51.14
C GLU A 45 -17.63 20.63 -50.17
N ASP A 46 -17.73 20.28 -48.89
CA ASP A 46 -16.75 20.65 -47.85
C ASP A 46 -15.49 19.74 -47.81
N GLY A 47 -15.42 18.76 -48.70
CA GLY A 47 -14.34 17.77 -48.77
C GLY A 47 -14.76 16.37 -48.34
N TRP A 48 -13.78 15.53 -48.00
CA TRP A 48 -14.00 14.12 -47.66
C TRP A 48 -14.67 13.97 -46.30
N GLN A 49 -15.77 13.23 -46.26
CA GLN A 49 -16.47 12.79 -45.06
C GLN A 49 -16.20 11.30 -44.84
N ILE A 50 -15.40 11.01 -43.81
CA ILE A 50 -14.90 9.67 -43.50
C ILE A 50 -15.63 9.16 -42.25
N PRO A 51 -16.32 8.01 -42.32
CA PRO A 51 -16.95 7.42 -41.15
C PRO A 51 -15.91 6.82 -40.20
N LEU A 52 -16.20 6.85 -38.90
CA LEU A 52 -15.35 6.26 -37.85
C LEU A 52 -15.03 4.77 -38.11
N GLU A 53 -16.02 4.00 -38.58
CA GLU A 53 -15.86 2.56 -38.81
C GLU A 53 -14.77 2.25 -39.84
N ASP A 54 -14.69 3.03 -40.92
CA ASP A 54 -13.66 2.84 -41.93
C ASP A 54 -12.28 3.17 -41.39
N LEU A 55 -12.17 4.18 -40.52
CA LEU A 55 -10.91 4.52 -39.88
C LEU A 55 -10.44 3.36 -39.00
N LEU A 56 -11.33 2.79 -38.19
CA LEU A 56 -11.03 1.64 -37.36
C LEU A 56 -10.68 0.40 -38.22
N ALA A 57 -11.44 0.14 -39.28
CA ALA A 57 -11.21 -0.97 -40.21
C ALA A 57 -9.87 -0.84 -40.95
N ALA A 58 -9.48 0.39 -41.31
CA ALA A 58 -8.18 0.67 -41.91
C ALA A 58 -7.02 0.62 -40.91
N GLY A 59 -7.31 0.44 -39.61
CA GLY A 59 -6.33 0.31 -38.53
C GLY A 59 -5.93 1.64 -37.88
N PHE A 60 -6.62 2.74 -38.19
CA PHE A 60 -6.41 4.01 -37.51
C PHE A 60 -7.08 3.99 -36.13
N LYS A 61 -6.42 4.58 -35.13
CA LYS A 61 -6.88 4.62 -33.74
C LYS A 61 -7.18 6.07 -33.33
N PRO A 62 -8.41 6.56 -33.55
CA PRO A 62 -8.80 7.87 -33.06
C PRO A 62 -8.83 7.88 -31.52
N ASP A 63 -8.56 9.05 -30.94
CA ASP A 63 -8.52 9.30 -29.49
C ASP A 63 -7.32 8.68 -28.75
N ARG A 64 -6.27 8.29 -29.47
CA ARG A 64 -4.94 8.19 -28.83
C ARG A 64 -4.47 9.63 -28.58
N PRO A 65 -4.29 10.09 -27.32
CA PRO A 65 -3.77 11.44 -27.09
C PRO A 65 -2.41 11.53 -27.77
N SER A 66 -2.32 12.37 -28.80
CA SER A 66 -1.06 12.63 -29.46
C SER A 66 -0.11 13.27 -28.45
N PRO A 67 1.16 12.84 -28.35
CA PRO A 67 2.20 13.64 -27.74
C PRO A 67 2.21 15.05 -28.37
N PRO A 68 2.50 16.11 -27.62
CA PRO A 68 2.48 17.47 -28.15
C PRO A 68 3.46 17.59 -29.32
N GLU A 69 2.96 17.88 -30.53
CA GLU A 69 3.81 18.10 -31.69
C GLU A 69 4.42 19.50 -31.67
N ASP A 70 5.72 19.55 -31.42
CA ASP A 70 6.60 20.62 -31.86
C ASP A 70 6.62 20.66 -33.39
N GLN A 71 5.91 21.63 -33.96
CA GLN A 71 6.06 21.97 -35.38
C GLN A 71 7.39 22.72 -35.58
N THR A 72 8.47 22.00 -35.90
CA THR A 72 9.53 22.60 -36.73
C THR A 72 10.35 21.55 -37.48
N THR A 73 10.35 21.72 -38.80
CA THR A 73 11.39 21.33 -39.77
C THR A 73 11.41 19.87 -40.29
N LYS A 74 11.24 19.79 -41.61
CA LYS A 74 11.50 18.62 -42.45
C LYS A 74 13.00 18.34 -42.52
N SER A 75 13.30 17.05 -42.72
CA SER A 75 14.54 16.46 -43.24
C SER A 75 15.70 16.37 -42.25
N GLU A 76 15.90 15.17 -41.69
CA GLU A 76 17.15 14.44 -41.92
C GLU A 76 17.06 12.95 -41.54
N ALA A 77 17.61 12.15 -42.46
CA ALA A 77 18.10 10.78 -42.36
C ALA A 77 18.05 10.04 -41.01
N ASN A 78 17.27 8.96 -40.99
CA ASN A 78 17.70 7.59 -40.69
C ASN A 78 18.86 7.41 -39.65
N LYS A 79 18.50 7.20 -38.38
CA LYS A 79 19.24 6.34 -37.42
C LYS A 79 18.25 5.74 -36.40
N PRO A 80 18.49 4.51 -35.90
CA PRO A 80 17.49 3.77 -35.13
C PRO A 80 17.30 4.36 -33.75
N SER A 81 16.04 4.66 -33.44
CA SER A 81 15.53 5.12 -32.14
C SER A 81 15.44 3.96 -31.15
N GLU A 82 16.55 3.32 -30.80
CA GLU A 82 16.59 2.26 -29.76
C GLU A 82 16.92 2.82 -28.36
N SER A 83 17.50 4.02 -28.29
CA SER A 83 17.91 4.65 -27.03
C SER A 83 16.76 5.32 -26.26
N SER A 84 15.70 5.80 -26.92
CA SER A 84 14.55 6.40 -26.22
C SER A 84 13.74 5.35 -25.47
N ASP A 85 13.46 4.21 -26.12
CA ASP A 85 12.60 3.17 -25.57
C ASP A 85 13.25 2.50 -24.36
N THR A 86 14.56 2.30 -24.38
CA THR A 86 15.32 1.78 -23.23
C THR A 86 15.31 2.75 -22.03
N THR A 87 15.34 4.07 -22.27
CA THR A 87 15.22 5.06 -21.19
C THR A 87 13.82 5.13 -20.59
N GLU A 88 12.76 5.01 -21.40
CA GLU A 88 11.38 4.99 -20.91
C GLU A 88 11.08 3.69 -20.15
N VAL A 89 11.55 2.54 -20.65
CA VAL A 89 11.44 1.27 -19.93
C VAL A 89 12.18 1.34 -18.59
N SER A 90 13.39 1.92 -18.55
CA SER A 90 14.14 2.13 -17.30
C SER A 90 13.36 2.99 -16.30
N LYS A 91 12.79 4.13 -16.73
CA LYS A 91 11.95 4.99 -15.87
C LYS A 91 10.72 4.25 -15.35
N LEU A 92 10.05 3.48 -16.20
CA LEU A 92 8.89 2.69 -15.80
C LEU A 92 9.27 1.61 -14.78
N THR A 93 10.39 0.91 -14.98
CA THR A 93 10.87 -0.08 -14.02
C THR A 93 11.23 0.55 -12.66
N ALA A 94 11.86 1.73 -12.67
CA ALA A 94 12.15 2.47 -11.44
C ALA A 94 10.86 2.90 -10.72
N ARG A 95 9.86 3.36 -11.47
CA ARG A 95 8.56 3.74 -10.91
C ARG A 95 7.80 2.54 -10.34
N VAL A 96 7.85 1.39 -10.99
CA VAL A 96 7.26 0.15 -10.48
C VAL A 96 7.93 -0.28 -9.18
N GLN A 97 9.27 -0.26 -9.13
CA GLN A 97 10.01 -0.58 -7.90
C GLN A 97 9.66 0.38 -6.76
N GLU A 98 9.59 1.68 -7.03
CA GLU A 98 9.17 2.67 -6.04
C GLU A 98 7.76 2.36 -5.50
N LEU A 99 6.79 2.12 -6.38
CA LEU A 99 5.42 1.76 -5.99
C LEU A 99 5.37 0.45 -5.20
N GLU A 100 6.17 -0.55 -5.56
CA GLU A 100 6.26 -1.81 -4.82
C GLU A 100 6.80 -1.58 -3.40
N THR A 101 7.81 -0.72 -3.23
CA THR A 101 8.34 -0.37 -1.91
C THR A 101 7.30 0.38 -1.06
N GLU A 102 6.56 1.32 -1.65
CA GLU A 102 5.47 2.02 -0.98
C GLU A 102 4.35 1.06 -0.56
N LEU A 103 3.98 0.10 -1.42
CA LEU A 103 3.00 -0.93 -1.10
C LEU A 103 3.47 -1.83 0.04
N LEU A 104 4.75 -2.20 0.08
CA LEU A 104 5.31 -2.99 1.18
C LEU A 104 5.27 -2.22 2.50
N VAL A 105 5.66 -0.93 2.49
CA VAL A 105 5.63 -0.08 3.69
C VAL A 105 4.20 0.12 4.20
N THR A 106 3.23 0.33 3.31
CA THR A 106 1.83 0.50 3.70
C THR A 106 1.22 -0.78 4.25
N LYS A 107 1.49 -1.94 3.63
CA LYS A 107 1.04 -3.25 4.13
C LYS A 107 1.60 -3.57 5.51
N THR A 108 2.92 -3.45 5.68
CA THR A 108 3.57 -3.72 6.97
C THR A 108 3.06 -2.80 8.08
N ARG A 109 2.79 -1.52 7.76
CA ARG A 109 2.16 -0.60 8.71
C ARG A 109 0.75 -1.07 9.11
N ALA A 110 -0.09 -1.41 8.14
CA ALA A 110 -1.45 -1.88 8.38
C ALA A 110 -1.47 -3.17 9.21
N GLU A 111 -0.60 -4.13 8.90
CA GLU A 111 -0.42 -5.37 9.65
C GLU A 111 0.00 -5.09 11.10
N SER A 112 0.96 -4.17 11.30
CA SER A 112 1.40 -3.80 12.65
C SER A 112 0.29 -3.14 13.48
N GLU A 113 -0.57 -2.33 12.85
CA GLU A 113 -1.70 -1.71 13.51
C GLU A 113 -2.79 -2.73 13.84
N ALA A 114 -3.09 -3.67 12.93
CA ALA A 114 -4.03 -4.77 13.16
C ALA A 114 -3.54 -5.69 14.29
N ALA A 115 -2.25 -6.04 14.32
CA ALA A 115 -1.64 -6.82 15.40
C ALA A 115 -1.77 -6.11 16.76
N ARG A 116 -1.61 -4.77 16.80
CA ARG A 116 -1.80 -4.00 18.04
C ARG A 116 -3.26 -3.98 18.51
N ARG A 117 -4.22 -3.85 17.59
CA ARG A 117 -5.66 -3.87 17.92
C ARG A 117 -6.08 -5.21 18.49
N THR A 118 -5.74 -6.29 17.78
CA THR A 118 -6.05 -7.67 18.22
C THR A 118 -5.40 -7.99 19.57
N ALA A 119 -4.14 -7.62 19.79
CA ALA A 119 -3.48 -7.79 21.08
C ALA A 119 -4.18 -7.00 22.21
N ALA A 120 -4.65 -5.78 21.93
CA ALA A 120 -5.40 -4.98 22.90
C ALA A 120 -6.77 -5.58 23.21
N GLU A 121 -7.47 -6.11 22.21
CA GLU A 121 -8.76 -6.79 22.36
C GLU A 121 -8.64 -8.06 23.19
N VAL A 122 -7.65 -8.91 22.91
CA VAL A 122 -7.37 -10.12 23.69
C VAL A 122 -7.11 -9.77 25.15
N LEU A 123 -6.26 -8.78 25.41
CA LEU A 123 -5.95 -8.36 26.77
C LEU A 123 -7.16 -7.73 27.48
N ALA A 124 -8.03 -7.04 26.76
CA ALA A 124 -9.29 -6.52 27.31
C ALA A 124 -10.25 -7.67 27.69
N GLN A 125 -10.35 -8.69 26.83
CA GLN A 125 -11.15 -9.88 27.08
C GLN A 125 -10.64 -10.66 28.30
N GLU A 126 -9.33 -10.93 28.37
CA GLU A 126 -8.71 -11.56 29.54
C GLU A 126 -8.97 -10.78 30.83
N ARG A 127 -8.92 -9.44 30.78
CA ARG A 127 -9.21 -8.60 31.94
C ARG A 127 -10.67 -8.70 32.35
N LEU A 128 -11.60 -8.75 31.39
CA LEU A 128 -13.02 -8.90 31.67
C LEU A 128 -13.30 -10.22 32.38
N GLU A 129 -12.72 -11.31 31.89
CA GLU A 129 -12.83 -12.65 32.48
C GLU A 129 -12.26 -12.70 33.90
N ARG A 130 -11.06 -12.15 34.12
CA ARG A 130 -10.48 -12.05 35.47
C ARG A 130 -11.35 -11.24 36.43
N VAL A 131 -11.96 -10.14 35.95
CA VAL A 131 -12.86 -9.33 36.78
C VAL A 131 -14.15 -10.09 37.10
N SER A 132 -14.70 -10.87 36.17
CA SER A 132 -15.88 -11.71 36.45
C SER A 132 -15.59 -12.81 37.46
N ASP A 133 -14.43 -13.46 37.36
CA ASP A 133 -14.02 -14.50 38.29
C ASP A 133 -13.83 -13.93 39.70
N LEU A 134 -13.13 -12.80 39.81
CA LEU A 134 -12.94 -12.10 41.09
C LEU A 134 -14.27 -11.68 41.73
N ARG A 135 -15.20 -11.14 40.93
CA ARG A 135 -16.55 -10.79 41.44
C ARG A 135 -17.31 -12.01 41.94
N SER A 136 -17.18 -13.14 41.25
CA SER A 136 -17.83 -14.40 41.64
C SER A 136 -17.24 -14.95 42.94
N ALA A 137 -15.91 -14.96 43.07
CA ALA A 137 -15.22 -15.37 44.29
C ALA A 137 -15.58 -14.49 45.49
N LEU A 138 -15.63 -13.17 45.31
CA LEU A 138 -16.05 -12.24 46.36
C LEU A 138 -17.51 -12.49 46.79
N ARG A 139 -18.41 -12.76 45.84
CA ARG A 139 -19.80 -13.12 46.15
C ARG A 139 -19.90 -14.42 46.96
N MET A 140 -19.07 -15.41 46.65
CA MET A 140 -19.02 -16.66 47.42
C MET A 140 -18.51 -16.45 48.85
N LEU A 141 -17.48 -15.61 49.03
CA LEU A 141 -16.96 -15.27 50.35
C LEU A 141 -17.96 -14.45 51.18
N GLU A 142 -18.67 -13.51 50.55
CA GLU A 142 -19.71 -12.73 51.21
C GLU A 142 -20.90 -13.60 51.63
N ALA A 143 -21.34 -14.52 50.77
CA ALA A 143 -22.40 -15.48 51.08
C ALA A 143 -22.01 -16.48 52.19
N ALA A 144 -20.73 -16.83 52.29
CA ALA A 144 -20.21 -17.71 53.33
C ALA A 144 -20.03 -17.03 54.70
N LYS A 145 -20.18 -15.70 54.79
CA LYS A 145 -20.14 -14.98 56.07
C LYS A 145 -21.42 -15.28 56.85
N PRO A 146 -21.37 -16.00 57.99
CA PRO A 146 -22.57 -16.29 58.76
C PRO A 146 -23.18 -14.97 59.25
N GLN A 147 -24.47 -14.80 59.00
CA GLN A 147 -25.23 -13.69 59.59
C GLN A 147 -25.28 -13.92 61.09
N THR A 148 -24.49 -13.16 61.85
CA THR A 148 -24.72 -13.01 63.28
C THR A 148 -26.15 -12.49 63.45
N PRO A 149 -27.05 -13.18 64.16
CA PRO A 149 -28.35 -12.63 64.46
C PRO A 149 -28.15 -11.37 65.32
N THR A 150 -28.43 -10.23 64.72
CA THR A 150 -28.48 -8.94 65.39
C THR A 150 -29.78 -8.88 66.19
N ASP A 151 -29.69 -9.08 67.50
CA ASP A 151 -30.60 -8.41 68.43
C ASP A 151 -29.88 -7.19 69.03
N THR A 152 -30.57 -6.05 69.02
CA THR A 152 -30.33 -4.79 69.75
C THR A 152 -29.67 -3.62 68.98
N PRO A 153 -30.43 -2.53 68.75
CA PRO A 153 -29.96 -1.15 68.86
C PRO A 153 -30.54 -0.49 70.14
N PRO A 154 -30.09 0.70 70.61
CA PRO A 154 -29.14 1.63 69.99
C PRO A 154 -28.04 2.17 70.95
N ALA A 155 -26.96 2.73 70.38
CA ALA A 155 -26.34 3.99 70.86
C ALA A 155 -25.16 4.38 69.96
N GLN A 156 -25.35 5.44 69.17
CA GLN A 156 -24.22 6.23 68.66
C GLN A 156 -23.64 7.06 69.81
N PRO A 157 -22.34 7.38 69.74
CA PRO A 157 -22.03 8.73 69.28
C PRO A 157 -21.01 8.77 68.14
N GLN A 158 -21.24 9.75 67.28
CA GLN A 158 -20.40 10.19 66.19
C GLN A 158 -19.02 10.59 66.71
N GLN A 159 -17.95 10.08 66.09
CA GLN A 159 -16.71 10.84 65.92
C GLN A 159 -16.19 10.63 64.50
N GLN A 160 -16.08 11.75 63.81
CA GLN A 160 -15.68 11.92 62.43
C GLN A 160 -14.19 11.56 62.30
N GLY A 161 -13.90 10.42 61.67
CA GLY A 161 -12.54 10.05 61.30
C GLY A 161 -12.07 10.92 60.14
N GLN A 162 -11.07 11.76 60.39
CA GLN A 162 -10.32 12.43 59.34
C GLN A 162 -9.76 11.39 58.35
N PRO A 163 -9.77 11.63 57.03
CA PRO A 163 -9.07 10.75 56.12
C PRO A 163 -7.58 10.86 56.44
N THR A 164 -6.99 9.80 56.99
CA THR A 164 -5.55 9.66 57.03
C THR A 164 -5.09 9.49 55.58
N THR A 165 -4.87 10.61 54.90
CA THR A 165 -4.12 10.66 53.65
C THR A 165 -2.76 10.07 53.97
N VAL A 166 -2.56 8.81 53.57
CA VAL A 166 -1.22 8.21 53.54
C VAL A 166 -0.44 9.01 52.50
N TYR A 167 0.28 10.01 52.97
CA TYR A 167 1.24 10.74 52.17
C TYR A 167 2.37 9.76 51.86
N ILE A 168 2.26 9.06 50.74
CA ILE A 168 3.38 8.30 50.18
C ILE A 168 4.40 9.35 49.75
N SER A 169 5.26 9.75 50.67
CA SER A 169 6.46 10.52 50.37
C SER A 169 7.35 9.62 49.53
N ALA A 170 7.17 9.68 48.21
CA ALA A 170 8.12 9.18 47.26
C ALA A 170 9.43 9.94 47.49
N ALA A 171 10.34 9.32 48.24
CA ALA A 171 11.73 9.70 48.28
C ALA A 171 12.25 9.64 46.83
N ARG A 172 12.26 10.81 46.19
CA ARG A 172 12.82 11.00 44.86
C ARG A 172 14.33 10.83 44.98
N HIS A 173 14.81 9.59 44.87
CA HIS A 173 16.12 9.37 44.29
C HIS A 173 16.07 9.89 42.86
N ARG A 174 16.38 11.17 42.69
CA ARG A 174 16.76 11.74 41.39
C ARG A 174 18.12 11.14 41.04
N ARG A 175 18.13 9.89 40.57
CA ARG A 175 19.16 9.49 39.63
C ARG A 175 18.84 10.28 38.36
N ARG A 176 19.61 11.33 38.12
CA ARG A 176 19.66 11.99 36.80
C ARG A 176 20.23 10.95 35.82
N GLU A 177 19.39 10.03 35.34
CA GLU A 177 19.60 9.52 33.99
C GLU A 177 19.41 10.75 33.10
N ARG A 178 20.54 11.32 32.64
CA ARG A 178 20.52 12.19 31.46
C ARG A 178 19.82 11.36 30.39
N ARG A 179 18.56 11.69 30.09
CA ARG A 179 17.86 11.15 28.92
C ARG A 179 18.74 11.54 27.73
N ARG A 180 19.46 10.57 27.17
CA ARG A 180 20.14 10.76 25.89
C ARG A 180 19.09 11.32 24.94
N SER A 181 19.37 12.48 24.37
CA SER A 181 18.46 13.04 23.38
C SER A 181 18.36 12.06 22.21
N PHE A 182 17.23 12.07 21.52
CA PHE A 182 17.04 11.24 20.32
C PHE A 182 18.19 11.46 19.30
N ARG A 183 18.78 12.66 19.28
CA ARG A 183 19.95 13.01 18.48
C ARG A 183 21.22 12.29 18.92
N GLU A 184 21.50 12.21 20.22
CA GLU A 184 22.65 11.49 20.76
C GLU A 184 22.54 9.96 20.56
N TRP A 185 21.32 9.40 20.64
CA TRP A 185 21.10 7.98 20.31
C TRP A 185 21.36 7.68 18.83
N TRP A 186 21.08 8.62 17.94
CA TRP A 186 21.30 8.46 16.50
C TRP A 186 22.77 8.64 16.08
N GLU A 187 23.53 9.48 16.76
CA GLU A 187 24.96 9.67 16.46
C GLU A 187 25.84 8.53 16.97
N ASP A 188 25.52 7.94 18.13
CA ASP A 188 26.22 6.75 18.67
C ASP A 188 26.12 5.53 17.74
N ARG A 189 25.04 5.45 16.93
CA ARG A 189 24.83 4.39 15.95
C ARG A 189 25.51 4.65 14.60
N LYS A 190 25.99 5.88 14.35
CA LYS A 190 26.76 6.26 13.17
C LYS A 190 28.28 6.21 13.40
N ALA A 191 28.73 6.06 14.63
CA ALA A 191 30.15 5.90 14.91
C ALA A 191 30.63 4.57 14.28
N PRO A 192 31.67 4.60 13.42
CA PRO A 192 32.27 3.38 12.93
C PRO A 192 32.86 2.63 14.12
N ILE A 193 32.54 1.34 14.20
CA ILE A 193 33.20 0.42 15.13
C ILE A 193 34.67 0.38 14.67
N ASP A 194 35.55 1.10 15.34
CA ASP A 194 36.99 0.86 15.23
C ASP A 194 37.24 -0.53 15.80
N ILE A 195 37.29 -1.53 14.92
CA ILE A 195 37.76 -2.87 15.24
C ILE A 195 39.29 -2.76 15.31
N PRO A 196 39.93 -2.91 16.49
CA PRO A 196 41.37 -3.03 16.54
C PRO A 196 41.77 -4.31 15.79
N ASN A 197 42.61 -4.13 14.76
CA ASN A 197 43.24 -5.22 14.04
C ASN A 197 44.01 -6.12 15.02
N GLY A 198 43.68 -7.41 15.00
CA GLY A 198 44.52 -8.45 15.59
C GLY A 198 43.74 -9.38 16.52
N GLU A 199 43.18 -10.45 15.97
CA GLU A 199 43.52 -11.83 16.35
C GLU A 199 42.59 -12.81 15.62
N SER A 200 43.21 -13.76 14.90
CA SER A 200 42.59 -14.97 14.42
C SER A 200 41.87 -15.70 15.55
N THR A 201 40.62 -16.10 15.36
CA THR A 201 40.14 -17.43 15.77
C THR A 201 38.74 -17.75 15.22
N SER A 202 38.70 -18.87 14.49
CA SER A 202 37.62 -19.86 14.45
C SER A 202 36.28 -19.49 13.80
N GLN A 203 36.13 -19.96 12.56
CA GLN A 203 34.82 -20.21 11.95
C GLN A 203 34.07 -21.32 12.71
N PRO A 204 32.74 -21.21 12.88
CA PRO A 204 31.88 -22.39 12.93
C PRO A 204 31.42 -22.75 11.51
N THR A 205 31.66 -24.02 11.17
CA THR A 205 31.37 -24.67 9.90
C THR A 205 29.88 -24.69 9.58
N SER A 206 29.56 -24.22 8.38
CA SER A 206 28.36 -24.57 7.64
C SER A 206 28.24 -26.10 7.55
N THR A 207 27.17 -26.67 8.10
CA THR A 207 26.75 -28.04 7.77
C THR A 207 25.29 -27.97 7.33
N ALA A 208 25.12 -27.98 6.01
CA ALA A 208 23.88 -28.37 5.38
C ALA A 208 23.68 -29.87 5.63
N ASN A 209 22.50 -30.28 6.09
CA ASN A 209 22.05 -31.67 5.99
C ASN A 209 20.75 -31.70 5.19
N THR A 210 20.93 -31.85 3.88
CA THR A 210 20.00 -32.53 2.98
C THR A 210 20.40 -34.00 2.96
N THR A 211 19.51 -34.92 3.34
CA THR A 211 19.49 -36.28 2.76
C THR A 211 18.07 -36.82 2.82
N VAL A 212 17.51 -36.97 1.63
CA VAL A 212 16.41 -37.87 1.27
C VAL A 212 16.97 -39.30 1.21
N ILE A 213 16.23 -40.29 1.72
CA ILE A 213 16.15 -41.73 1.35
C ILE A 213 15.07 -42.30 2.30
N GLU A 214 13.83 -42.50 1.89
CA GLU A 214 13.32 -43.63 1.09
C GLU A 214 13.33 -44.95 1.89
N GLU A 215 12.16 -45.34 2.41
CA GLU A 215 11.83 -46.76 2.59
C GLU A 215 10.30 -46.96 2.46
N ASN A 216 9.97 -47.81 1.51
CA ASN A 216 8.66 -48.31 1.12
C ASN A 216 8.12 -49.36 2.12
N GLU A 217 6.88 -49.78 1.86
CA GLU A 217 6.16 -50.99 2.27
C GLU A 217 5.17 -50.82 3.43
N VAL A 218 3.86 -50.70 3.14
CA VAL A 218 2.95 -51.80 2.75
C VAL A 218 2.80 -52.80 3.89
N ILE A 219 1.74 -52.65 4.70
CA ILE A 219 0.90 -53.80 5.09
C ILE A 219 -0.56 -53.34 5.06
N ASP A 220 -1.27 -54.01 4.16
CA ASP A 220 -2.70 -54.01 3.93
C ASP A 220 -3.38 -55.08 4.82
N ASN A 221 -4.69 -54.92 5.07
CA ASN A 221 -5.64 -55.86 5.70
C ASN A 221 -5.44 -56.15 7.22
N ARG A 222 -6.47 -56.13 8.08
CA ARG A 222 -7.85 -56.58 7.89
C ARG A 222 -8.74 -56.10 9.06
#